data_AF-A0A0F8EP43-F1
#
_entry.id   AF-A0A0F8EP43-F1
#
_cell.length_a   1.000
_cell.length_b   1.000
_cell.length_c   1.000
_cell.angle_alpha   90.00
_cell.angle_beta   90.00
_cell.angle_gamma   90.00
#
_symmetry.space_group_name_H-M   'P 1'
#
loop_
_entity.id
_entity.type
_entity.pdbx_description
1 polymer ?
#
loop_
_entity_poly.entity_id
_entity_poly.type
_entity_poly.pdbx_seq_one_letter_code
_entity_poly.pdbx_strand_id
1 'polypeptide(L)'
;MEYRYDLNEKTLYIEENRIPAYSLEKNEIGNCTSCDSMLLSLSYHSTGRNIAVITKCISCGAFYANIYDSDWNWVDETQVMLLPIPIPLSNPVIDSWKELEAVPIKKLEAVFSKGEIEALVARAKDENPVRQYLYRARKKYELFEEIFDLKLEL
;
A
#
# COMPACT_ATOMS: atom_id res chain seq x y z
N MET A 1 1.12 27.35 -7.38
CA MET A 1 1.91 26.17 -7.79
C MET A 1 1.22 24.95 -7.19
N GLU A 2 0.86 23.97 -7.99
CA GLU A 2 0.08 22.81 -7.51
C GLU A 2 1.03 21.68 -7.12
N TYR A 3 0.88 21.20 -5.88
CA TYR A 3 1.66 20.09 -5.33
C TYR A 3 0.76 18.86 -5.26
N ARG A 4 1.14 17.82 -6.01
CA ARG A 4 0.48 16.53 -5.98
C ARG A 4 1.43 15.45 -5.45
N TYR A 5 0.91 14.43 -4.80
CA TYR A 5 1.75 13.38 -4.21
C TYR A 5 1.17 11.99 -4.40
N ASP A 6 2.03 11.06 -4.83
CA ASP A 6 1.74 9.65 -4.94
C ASP A 6 2.14 8.92 -3.65
N LEU A 7 1.14 8.39 -2.94
CA LEU A 7 1.38 7.61 -1.71
C LEU A 7 2.03 6.25 -1.96
N ASN A 8 1.84 5.64 -3.13
CA ASN A 8 2.40 4.33 -3.46
C ASN A 8 3.86 4.48 -3.87
N GLU A 9 4.13 5.35 -4.84
CA GLU A 9 5.49 5.57 -5.36
C GLU A 9 6.34 6.50 -4.48
N LYS A 10 5.75 7.09 -3.43
CA LYS A 10 6.41 8.11 -2.57
C LYS A 10 7.03 9.21 -3.43
N THR A 11 6.26 9.72 -4.37
CA THR A 11 6.75 10.64 -5.39
C THR A 11 5.97 11.96 -5.35
N LEU A 12 6.71 13.06 -5.31
CA LEU A 12 6.17 14.41 -5.34
C LEU A 12 6.08 14.91 -6.78
N TYR A 13 4.96 15.52 -7.12
CA TYR A 13 4.72 16.16 -8.40
C TYR A 13 4.52 17.65 -8.17
N ILE A 14 5.40 18.45 -8.76
CA ILE A 14 5.26 19.91 -8.80
C ILE A 14 5.02 20.28 -10.25
N GLU A 15 3.78 20.67 -10.56
CA GLU A 15 3.30 20.85 -11.94
C GLU A 15 3.48 19.55 -12.75
N GLU A 16 4.39 19.52 -13.73
CA GLU A 16 4.72 18.34 -14.56
C GLU A 16 5.99 17.61 -14.08
N ASN A 17 6.71 18.16 -13.11
CA ASN A 17 7.98 17.59 -12.65
C ASN A 17 7.74 16.47 -11.65
N ARG A 18 8.21 15.26 -11.98
CA ARG A 18 8.20 14.10 -11.10
C ARG A 18 9.47 14.05 -10.26
N ILE A 19 9.32 14.11 -8.94
CA ILE A 19 10.42 14.21 -7.99
C ILE A 19 10.35 13.03 -7.01
N PRO A 20 11.13 11.96 -7.23
CA PRO A 20 11.13 10.80 -6.33
C PRO A 20 11.69 11.17 -4.95
N ALA A 21 11.28 10.42 -3.93
CA ALA A 21 11.85 10.55 -2.60
C ALA A 21 13.30 10.06 -2.58
N TYR A 22 14.19 10.81 -1.91
CA TYR A 22 15.55 10.34 -1.60
C TYR A 22 15.67 9.76 -0.19
N SER A 23 14.71 10.05 0.69
CA SER A 23 14.64 9.49 2.05
C SER A 23 13.18 9.30 2.48
N LEU A 24 12.94 8.31 3.33
CA LEU A 24 11.64 7.96 3.92
C LEU A 24 11.66 7.99 5.45
N GLU A 25 12.68 8.61 6.04
CA GLU A 25 12.81 8.73 7.50
C GLU A 25 11.58 9.38 8.13
N LYS A 26 11.30 8.98 9.37
CA LYS A 26 10.16 9.46 10.17
C LYS A 26 10.66 10.40 11.24
N ASN A 27 10.39 11.68 11.06
CA ASN A 27 10.76 12.76 11.94
C ASN A 27 9.54 13.63 12.21
N GLU A 28 9.51 14.21 13.41
CA GLU A 28 8.61 15.30 13.75
C GLU A 28 9.09 16.57 13.03
N ILE A 29 8.20 17.18 12.25
CA ILE A 29 8.54 18.33 11.40
C ILE A 29 8.01 19.64 11.98
N GLY A 30 6.87 19.60 12.67
CA GLY A 30 6.23 20.77 13.25
C GLY A 30 4.75 20.51 13.56
N ASN A 31 3.95 21.58 13.60
CA ASN A 31 2.52 21.52 13.90
C ASN A 31 1.68 21.76 12.65
N CYS A 32 0.55 21.07 12.56
CA CYS A 32 -0.40 21.22 11.46
C CYS A 32 -1.14 22.55 11.54
N THR A 33 -1.09 23.32 10.47
CA THR A 33 -1.78 24.61 10.35
C THR A 33 -3.31 24.54 10.52
N SER A 34 -3.93 23.36 10.31
CA SER A 34 -5.38 23.20 10.46
C SER A 34 -5.86 22.74 11.85
N CYS A 35 -5.03 22.04 12.63
CA CYS A 35 -5.48 21.48 13.92
C CYS A 35 -4.44 21.51 15.04
N ASP A 36 -3.29 22.15 14.80
CA ASP A 36 -2.15 22.31 15.72
C ASP A 36 -1.53 21.00 16.25
N SER A 37 -1.98 19.85 15.75
CA SER A 37 -1.38 18.55 16.05
C SER A 37 -0.09 18.35 15.27
N MET A 38 0.78 17.49 15.79
CA MET A 38 2.06 17.12 15.19
C MET A 38 1.96 16.67 13.72
N LEU A 39 2.91 17.15 12.91
CA LEU A 39 3.21 16.70 11.55
C LEU A 39 4.38 15.73 11.55
N LEU A 40 4.15 14.55 10.98
CA LEU A 40 5.17 13.51 10.81
C LEU A 40 5.62 13.46 9.34
N SER A 41 6.93 13.34 9.10
CA SER A 41 7.46 13.17 7.74
C SER A 41 7.04 11.84 7.11
N LEU A 42 6.77 11.91 5.81
CA LEU A 42 6.49 10.78 4.94
C LEU A 42 7.66 10.49 4.01
N SER A 43 8.20 11.52 3.39
CA SER A 43 9.30 11.43 2.44
C SER A 43 9.99 12.79 2.24
N TYR A 44 11.23 12.74 1.78
CA TYR A 44 12.07 13.89 1.49
C TYR A 44 12.44 13.94 0.01
N HIS A 45 12.39 15.14 -0.57
CA HIS A 45 12.55 15.37 -2.01
C HIS A 45 13.49 16.54 -2.28
N SER A 46 14.36 16.42 -3.27
CA SER A 46 15.22 17.51 -3.72
C SER A 46 14.52 18.26 -4.86
N THR A 47 14.19 19.53 -4.64
CA THR A 47 13.51 20.39 -5.62
C THR A 47 14.48 21.45 -6.13
N GLY A 48 15.65 21.00 -6.61
CA GLY A 48 16.73 21.88 -7.05
C GLY A 48 17.56 22.41 -5.88
N ARG A 49 17.32 23.67 -5.47
CA ARG A 49 18.03 24.30 -4.34
C ARG A 49 17.35 24.11 -2.99
N ASN A 50 16.09 23.69 -3.02
CA ASN A 50 15.26 23.52 -1.84
C ASN A 50 15.04 22.03 -1.55
N ILE A 51 14.67 21.76 -0.31
CA ILE A 51 14.27 20.45 0.18
C ILE A 51 12.78 20.51 0.46
N ALA A 52 12.01 19.61 -0.13
CA ALA A 52 10.59 19.46 0.17
C ALA A 52 10.37 18.22 1.03
N VAL A 53 9.75 18.40 2.18
CA VAL A 53 9.38 17.33 3.10
C VAL A 53 7.88 17.13 3.04
N ILE A 54 7.44 15.98 2.55
CA ILE A 54 6.04 15.61 2.58
C ILE A 54 5.70 15.13 3.98
N THR A 55 4.65 15.68 4.55
CA THR A 55 4.22 15.41 5.92
C THR A 55 2.76 15.02 5.97
N LYS A 56 2.39 14.31 7.03
CA LYS A 56 1.00 14.00 7.36
C LYS A 56 0.73 14.39 8.81
N CYS A 57 -0.38 15.09 9.03
CA CYS A 57 -0.89 15.35 10.37
C CYS A 57 -1.40 14.05 11.00
N ILE A 58 -0.97 13.78 12.23
CA ILE A 58 -1.38 12.58 12.97
C ILE A 58 -2.85 12.63 13.42
N SER A 59 -3.44 13.81 13.52
CA SER A 59 -4.81 14.02 13.99
C SER A 59 -5.82 14.15 12.85
N CYS A 60 -5.72 15.20 12.03
CA CYS A 60 -6.69 15.43 10.95
C CYS A 60 -6.35 14.71 9.63
N GLY A 61 -5.16 14.12 9.52
CA GLY A 61 -4.73 13.41 8.31
C GLY A 61 -4.40 14.28 7.11
N ALA A 62 -4.39 15.62 7.24
CA ALA A 62 -3.99 16.54 6.18
C ALA A 62 -2.53 16.34 5.78
N PHE A 63 -2.22 16.60 4.51
CA PHE A 63 -0.89 16.45 3.92
C PHE A 63 -0.34 17.79 3.49
N TYR A 64 0.94 18.02 3.80
CA TYR A 64 1.64 19.26 3.47
C TYR A 64 3.03 18.98 2.92
N ALA A 65 3.49 19.84 2.02
CA ALA A 65 4.87 19.96 1.62
C ALA A 65 5.48 21.12 2.40
N ASN A 66 6.38 20.78 3.32
CA ASN A 66 7.19 21.74 4.06
C ASN A 66 8.48 21.98 3.29
N ILE A 67 8.72 23.22 2.88
CA ILE A 67 9.83 23.62 2.01
C ILE A 67 10.92 24.25 2.85
N TYR A 68 12.14 23.77 2.67
CA TYR A 68 13.35 24.26 3.32
C TYR A 68 14.38 24.69 2.29
N ASP A 69 15.25 25.62 2.65
CA ASP A 69 16.45 25.92 1.87
C ASP A 69 17.53 24.83 2.06
N SER A 70 18.69 25.01 1.45
CA SER A 70 19.82 24.07 1.55
C SER A 70 20.41 23.97 2.96
N ASP A 71 20.16 24.95 3.82
CA ASP A 71 20.65 25.02 5.20
C ASP A 71 19.59 24.55 6.21
N TRP A 72 18.50 23.93 5.73
CA TRP A 72 17.36 23.46 6.52
C TRP A 72 16.60 24.57 7.25
N ASN A 73 16.66 25.81 6.79
CA ASN A 73 15.76 26.85 7.27
C ASN A 73 14.39 26.69 6.60
N TRP A 74 13.31 26.78 7.38
CA TRP A 74 11.95 26.74 6.87
C TRP A 74 11.67 27.95 5.98
N VAL A 75 11.13 27.71 4.78
CA VAL A 75 10.85 28.73 3.76
C VAL A 75 9.35 28.89 3.56
N ASP A 76 8.62 27.78 3.40
CA ASP A 76 7.20 27.80 3.08
C ASP A 76 6.51 26.48 3.45
N GLU A 77 5.18 26.51 3.52
CA GLU A 77 4.32 25.34 3.64
C GLU A 77 3.16 25.42 2.65
N THR A 78 2.91 24.33 1.94
CA THR A 78 1.75 24.23 1.05
C THR A 78 1.01 22.91 1.21
N GLN A 79 -0.32 22.96 1.10
CA GLN A 79 -1.14 21.76 1.16
C GLN A 79 -0.95 20.92 -0.10
N VAL A 80 -0.87 19.60 0.08
CA VAL A 80 -0.61 18.65 -1.01
C VAL A 80 -1.86 17.86 -1.34
N MET A 81 -2.18 17.79 -2.64
CA MET A 81 -3.23 16.94 -3.15
C MET A 81 -2.70 15.52 -3.37
N LEU A 82 -3.40 14.52 -2.85
CA LEU A 82 -3.04 13.14 -3.12
C LEU A 82 -3.49 12.73 -4.53
N LEU A 83 -2.61 12.04 -5.25
CA LEU A 83 -3.05 11.32 -6.44
C LEU A 83 -4.01 10.20 -6.01
N PRO A 84 -5.09 9.95 -6.78
CA PRO A 84 -6.01 8.87 -6.48
C PRO A 84 -5.22 7.56 -6.46
N ILE A 85 -5.35 6.80 -5.37
CA ILE A 85 -4.81 5.46 -5.28
C ILE A 85 -5.57 4.61 -6.32
N PRO A 86 -4.88 3.91 -7.24
CA PRO A 86 -5.54 2.99 -8.14
C PRO A 86 -6.31 1.96 -7.31
N ILE A 87 -7.64 1.97 -7.40
CA ILE A 87 -8.45 0.89 -6.85
C ILE A 87 -8.24 -0.28 -7.82
N PRO A 88 -7.75 -1.45 -7.37
CA PRO A 88 -7.69 -2.62 -8.22
C PRO A 88 -9.10 -2.91 -8.74
N LEU A 89 -9.29 -2.87 -10.06
CA LEU A 89 -10.60 -3.15 -10.69
C LEU A 89 -11.01 -4.63 -10.57
N SER A 90 -10.09 -5.47 -10.09
CA SER A 90 -10.28 -6.89 -9.87
C SER A 90 -9.46 -7.36 -8.68
N ASN A 91 -10.00 -8.35 -7.96
CA ASN A 91 -9.28 -9.06 -6.91
C ASN A 91 -8.03 -9.74 -7.50
N PRO A 92 -6.88 -9.73 -6.78
CA PRO A 92 -5.72 -10.52 -7.17
C PRO A 92 -6.11 -11.99 -7.32
N VAL A 93 -5.70 -12.58 -8.44
CA VAL A 93 -5.92 -14.00 -8.74
C VAL A 93 -4.72 -14.79 -8.24
N ILE A 94 -5.00 -15.91 -7.58
CA ILE A 94 -4.03 -16.90 -7.10
C ILE A 94 -4.22 -18.14 -7.98
N ASP A 95 -3.29 -18.37 -8.89
CA ASP A 95 -3.30 -19.51 -9.80
C ASP A 95 -2.03 -20.38 -9.70
N SER A 96 -1.06 -19.96 -8.88
CA SER A 96 0.23 -20.62 -8.74
C SER A 96 0.59 -20.96 -7.28
N TRP A 97 1.51 -21.92 -7.10
CA TRP A 97 2.04 -22.26 -5.78
C TRP A 97 2.65 -21.04 -5.06
N LYS A 98 3.43 -20.21 -5.76
CA LYS A 98 4.11 -19.06 -5.16
C LYS A 98 3.12 -18.04 -4.60
N GLU A 99 2.03 -17.81 -5.31
CA GLU A 99 0.97 -16.90 -4.87
C GLU A 99 0.19 -17.49 -3.70
N LEU A 100 -0.12 -18.79 -3.76
CA LEU A 100 -0.79 -19.48 -2.65
C LEU A 100 0.07 -19.49 -1.39
N GLU A 101 1.38 -19.70 -1.52
CA GLU A 101 2.35 -19.68 -0.41
C GLU A 101 2.47 -18.30 0.24
N ALA A 102 2.27 -17.22 -0.52
CA ALA A 102 2.25 -15.85 -0.01
C ALA A 102 0.98 -15.53 0.80
N VAL A 103 -0.08 -16.35 0.69
CA VAL A 103 -1.29 -16.17 1.50
C VAL A 103 -1.02 -16.58 2.95
N PRO A 104 -1.28 -15.70 3.94
CA PRO A 104 -1.17 -16.08 5.34
C PRO A 104 -2.04 -17.30 5.66
N ILE A 105 -1.45 -18.34 6.23
CA ILE A 105 -2.14 -19.62 6.50
C ILE A 105 -3.47 -19.44 7.27
N LYS A 106 -3.53 -18.47 8.20
CA LYS A 106 -4.74 -18.14 8.96
C LYS A 106 -5.92 -17.71 8.09
N LYS A 107 -5.68 -17.07 6.93
CA LYS A 107 -6.74 -16.75 5.97
C LYS A 107 -7.32 -18.03 5.35
N LEU A 108 -6.44 -18.97 4.99
CA LEU A 108 -6.86 -20.25 4.44
C LEU A 108 -7.64 -21.07 5.49
N GLU A 109 -7.14 -21.16 6.72
CA GLU A 109 -7.78 -21.89 7.82
C GLU A 109 -9.16 -21.33 8.23
N ALA A 110 -9.43 -20.05 7.95
CA ALA A 110 -10.73 -19.44 8.23
C ALA A 110 -11.85 -19.98 7.34
N VAL A 111 -11.52 -20.50 6.15
CA VAL A 111 -12.50 -20.94 5.13
C VAL A 111 -12.35 -22.44 4.82
N PHE A 112 -11.12 -22.92 4.75
CA PHE A 112 -10.76 -24.27 4.36
C PHE A 112 -10.35 -25.11 5.57
N SER A 113 -10.79 -26.37 5.56
CA SER A 113 -10.29 -27.40 6.46
C SER A 113 -8.88 -27.82 6.06
N LYS A 114 -8.14 -28.45 6.99
CA LYS A 114 -6.78 -28.93 6.74
C LYS A 114 -6.65 -29.78 5.46
N GLY A 115 -7.56 -30.73 5.24
CA GLY A 115 -7.52 -31.58 4.05
C GLY A 115 -7.82 -30.83 2.74
N GLU A 116 -8.63 -29.78 2.80
CA GLU A 116 -8.86 -28.89 1.66
C GLU A 116 -7.61 -28.05 1.35
N ILE A 117 -6.95 -27.51 2.38
CA ILE A 117 -5.69 -26.78 2.22
C ILE A 117 -4.62 -27.68 1.60
N GLU A 118 -4.42 -28.89 2.11
CA GLU A 118 -3.47 -29.87 1.55
C GLU A 118 -3.77 -30.17 0.08
N ALA A 119 -5.06 -30.28 -0.30
CA ALA A 119 -5.46 -30.50 -1.67
C ALA A 119 -5.21 -29.28 -2.58
N LEU A 120 -5.41 -28.06 -2.08
CA LEU A 120 -5.07 -26.82 -2.79
C LEU A 120 -3.57 -26.70 -3.03
N VAL A 121 -2.76 -26.99 -2.00
CA VAL A 121 -1.30 -26.99 -2.09
C VAL A 121 -0.80 -28.03 -3.11
N ALA A 122 -1.30 -29.26 -3.05
CA ALA A 122 -0.95 -30.30 -4.01
C ALA A 122 -1.34 -29.88 -5.44
N ARG A 123 -2.54 -29.31 -5.62
CA ARG A 123 -3.00 -28.82 -6.93
C ARG A 123 -2.13 -27.68 -7.48
N ALA A 124 -1.72 -26.73 -6.63
CA ALA A 124 -0.90 -25.58 -7.01
C ALA A 124 0.55 -25.97 -7.34
N LYS A 125 1.02 -27.11 -6.82
CA LYS A 125 2.34 -27.70 -7.11
C LYS A 125 2.33 -28.67 -8.30
N ASP A 126 1.22 -28.79 -9.03
CA ASP A 126 0.99 -29.79 -10.07
C ASP A 126 1.18 -31.25 -9.60
N GLU A 127 0.93 -31.49 -8.31
CA GLU A 127 0.90 -32.83 -7.70
C GLU A 127 -0.52 -33.44 -7.79
N ASN A 128 -0.69 -34.67 -7.28
CA ASN A 128 -1.99 -35.35 -7.29
C ASN A 128 -2.80 -35.10 -6.00
N PRO A 129 -3.78 -34.17 -6.00
CA PRO A 129 -4.60 -33.91 -4.82
C PRO A 129 -5.65 -35.00 -4.59
N VAL A 130 -6.07 -35.14 -3.32
CA VAL A 130 -7.29 -35.90 -2.99
C VAL A 130 -8.50 -35.19 -3.60
N ARG A 131 -9.06 -35.77 -4.67
CA ARG A 131 -10.13 -35.17 -5.49
C ARG A 131 -11.32 -34.67 -4.66
N GLN A 132 -11.72 -35.42 -3.64
CA GLN A 132 -12.84 -35.07 -2.77
C GLN A 132 -12.59 -33.76 -2.00
N TYR A 133 -11.37 -33.56 -1.49
CA TYR A 133 -11.02 -32.35 -0.77
C TYR A 133 -10.87 -31.16 -1.73
N LEU A 134 -10.24 -31.35 -2.89
CA LEU A 134 -10.16 -30.28 -3.89
C LEU A 134 -11.56 -29.83 -4.36
N TYR A 135 -12.47 -30.76 -4.60
CA TYR A 135 -13.85 -30.44 -4.98
C TYR A 135 -14.60 -29.65 -3.91
N ARG A 136 -14.42 -29.99 -2.64
CA ARG A 136 -15.01 -29.23 -1.53
C ARG A 136 -14.39 -27.84 -1.37
N ALA A 137 -13.07 -27.73 -1.54
CA ALA A 137 -12.37 -26.45 -1.53
C ALA A 137 -12.89 -25.50 -2.61
N ARG A 138 -13.04 -25.98 -3.86
CA ARG A 138 -13.53 -25.16 -4.98
C ARG A 138 -14.91 -24.54 -4.75
N LYS A 139 -15.79 -25.20 -3.99
CA LYS A 139 -17.09 -24.64 -3.61
C LYS A 139 -17.02 -23.44 -2.67
N LYS A 140 -15.85 -23.18 -2.07
CA LYS A 140 -15.62 -22.11 -1.11
C LYS A 140 -14.76 -20.98 -1.68
N TYR A 141 -14.41 -21.03 -2.96
CA TYR A 141 -13.59 -20.00 -3.60
C TYR A 141 -14.31 -18.64 -3.58
N GLU A 142 -15.60 -18.61 -3.92
CA GLU A 142 -16.42 -17.38 -3.86
C GLU A 142 -16.43 -16.79 -2.45
N LEU A 143 -16.66 -17.62 -1.42
CA LEU A 143 -16.63 -17.18 -0.02
C LEU A 143 -15.25 -16.65 0.40
N PHE A 144 -14.17 -17.29 -0.06
CA PHE A 144 -12.80 -16.83 0.22
C PHE A 144 -12.52 -15.47 -0.44
N GLU A 145 -12.99 -15.30 -1.69
CA GLU A 145 -12.90 -14.06 -2.43
C GLU A 145 -13.67 -12.93 -1.75
N GLU A 146 -14.91 -13.18 -1.31
CA GLU A 146 -15.74 -12.20 -0.59
C GLU A 146 -15.14 -11.74 0.75
N ILE A 147 -14.43 -12.63 1.47
CA ILE A 147 -13.88 -12.31 2.79
C ILE A 147 -12.52 -11.61 2.70
N PHE A 148 -11.71 -11.96 1.70
CA PHE A 148 -10.30 -11.55 1.65
C PHE A 148 -9.90 -10.76 0.42
N ASP A 149 -10.84 -10.48 -0.49
CA ASP A 149 -10.60 -9.82 -1.78
C ASP A 149 -9.51 -10.54 -2.58
N LEU A 150 -9.47 -11.88 -2.51
CA LEU A 150 -8.49 -12.74 -3.19
C LEU A 150 -9.19 -13.87 -3.91
N LYS A 151 -9.00 -13.97 -5.23
CA LYS A 151 -9.63 -15.00 -6.05
C LYS A 151 -8.72 -16.21 -6.18
N LEU A 152 -9.25 -17.42 -5.97
CA LEU A 152 -8.52 -18.68 -6.21
C LEU A 152 -8.90 -19.25 -7.58
N GLU A 153 -7.92 -19.59 -8.41
CA GLU A 153 -8.11 -20.25 -9.72
C GLU A 153 -7.24 -21.52 -9.87
N LEU A 154 -7.17 -22.32 -8.80
CA LEU A 154 -6.42 -23.58 -8.70
C LEU A 154 -7.24 -24.82 -9.14
#